data_AF-A0A967GYD7-F1
#
_entry.id   AF-A0A967GYD7-F1
#
_cell.length_a   1.000
_cell.length_b   1.000
_cell.length_c   1.000
_cell.angle_alpha   90.00
_cell.angle_beta   90.00
_cell.angle_gamma   90.00
#
_symmetry.space_group_name_H-M   'P 1'
#
loop_
_entity.id
_entity.type
_entity.pdbx_description
1 polymer ?
#
loop_
_entity_poly.entity_id
_entity_poly.type
_entity_poly.pdbx_seq_one_letter_code
_entity_poly.pdbx_strand_id
1 'polypeptide(L)'
;MRKEYLERAWTFGKDLEPSFNSLKAHLLYQRLVFDHSQGVHDKARFMEYVKLPRNVHYIRPQWRAEQKEAWRSPANLGENFREVTGLLP
;
A
#
# COMPACT_ATOMS: atom_id res chain seq x y z
N MET A 1 20.41 4.06 2.43
CA MET A 1 19.71 5.36 2.25
C MET A 1 18.24 5.23 1.82
N ARG A 2 17.88 4.41 0.81
CA ARG A 2 16.48 4.20 0.37
C ARG A 2 15.66 3.32 1.32
N LYS A 3 16.25 2.21 1.80
CA LYS A 3 15.59 1.28 2.73
C LYS A 3 15.12 2.00 3.99
N GLU A 4 15.99 2.79 4.61
CA GLU A 4 15.73 3.51 5.85
C GLU A 4 14.66 4.59 5.65
N TYR A 5 14.64 5.27 4.49
CA TYR A 5 13.56 6.19 4.15
C TYR A 5 12.21 5.46 4.08
N LEU A 6 12.15 4.31 3.38
CA LEU A 6 10.93 3.52 3.26
C LEU A 6 10.45 2.98 4.61
N GLU A 7 11.36 2.55 5.50
CA GLU A 7 11.01 2.13 6.85
C GLU A 7 10.40 3.27 7.67
N ARG A 8 11.02 4.47 7.64
CA ARG A 8 10.49 5.63 8.36
C ARG A 8 9.13 6.06 7.81
N ALA A 9 9.01 6.13 6.48
CA ALA A 9 7.76 6.50 5.82
C ALA A 9 6.64 5.50 6.15
N TRP A 10 6.94 4.19 6.14
CA TRP A 10 5.97 3.17 6.52
C TRP A 10 5.63 3.21 8.01
N THR A 11 6.61 3.44 8.88
CA THR A 11 6.40 3.56 10.33
C THR A 11 5.43 4.69 10.66
N PHE A 12 5.49 5.80 9.93
CA PHE A 12 4.52 6.89 10.02
C PHE A 12 3.18 6.54 9.36
N GLY A 13 3.21 6.02 8.13
CA GLY A 13 2.02 5.81 7.31
C GLY A 13 1.09 4.70 7.79
N LYS A 14 1.61 3.68 8.48
CA LYS A 14 0.83 2.49 8.89
C LYS A 14 -0.37 2.86 9.78
N ASP A 15 -0.20 3.83 10.67
CA ASP A 15 -1.18 4.22 11.70
C ASP A 15 -2.15 5.30 11.23
N LEU A 16 -2.02 5.77 9.98
CA LEU A 16 -2.94 6.76 9.39
C LEU A 16 -4.35 6.18 9.22
N GLU A 17 -5.34 7.05 9.10
CA GLU A 17 -6.72 6.64 8.83
C GLU A 17 -6.86 5.94 7.46
N PRO A 18 -7.93 5.14 7.24
CA PRO A 18 -8.20 4.50 5.95
C PRO A 18 -8.29 5.45 4.76
N SER A 19 -8.57 6.74 4.97
CA SER A 19 -8.51 7.80 3.95
C SER A 19 -7.14 7.89 3.26
N PHE A 20 -6.06 7.44 3.91
CA PHE A 20 -4.71 7.40 3.36
C PHE A 20 -4.33 6.05 2.71
N ASN A 21 -5.29 5.17 2.43
CA ASN A 21 -5.01 3.84 1.87
C ASN A 21 -4.23 3.88 0.55
N SER A 22 -4.45 4.89 -0.31
CA SER A 22 -3.63 5.08 -1.52
C SER A 22 -2.15 5.30 -1.18
N LEU A 23 -1.84 6.18 -0.22
CA LEU A 23 -0.47 6.43 0.24
C LEU A 23 0.14 5.18 0.89
N LYS A 24 -0.62 4.48 1.73
CA LYS A 24 -0.17 3.21 2.35
C LYS A 24 0.19 2.17 1.28
N ALA A 25 -0.66 2.03 0.26
CA ALA A 25 -0.43 1.12 -0.86
C ALA A 25 0.82 1.50 -1.65
N HIS A 26 1.01 2.80 -1.93
CA HIS A 26 2.21 3.33 -2.58
C HIS A 26 3.49 3.00 -1.81
N LEU A 27 3.53 3.29 -0.51
CA LEU A 27 4.71 3.04 0.33
C LEU A 27 5.05 1.54 0.42
N LEU A 28 4.03 0.69 0.60
CA LEU A 28 4.22 -0.76 0.63
C LEU A 28 4.69 -1.30 -0.72
N TYR A 29 4.11 -0.83 -1.83
CA TYR A 29 4.53 -1.23 -3.17
C TYR A 29 6.00 -0.87 -3.42
N GLN A 30 6.39 0.37 -3.12
CA GLN A 30 7.77 0.83 -3.26
C GLN A 30 8.75 0.00 -2.42
N ARG A 31 8.30 -0.43 -1.23
CA ARG A 31 9.12 -1.32 -0.40
C ARG A 31 9.20 -2.74 -0.96
N LEU A 32 8.10 -3.30 -1.44
CA LEU A 32 8.09 -4.64 -2.05
C LEU A 32 8.97 -4.69 -3.30
N VAL A 33 8.92 -3.66 -4.15
CA VAL A 33 9.82 -3.53 -5.32
C VAL A 33 11.28 -3.45 -4.89
N PHE A 34 11.58 -2.66 -3.85
CA PHE A 34 12.93 -2.58 -3.30
C PHE A 34 13.40 -3.94 -2.78
N ASP A 35 12.61 -4.62 -1.95
CA ASP A 35 12.97 -5.93 -1.40
C ASP A 35 13.17 -6.98 -2.50
N HIS A 36 12.28 -7.01 -3.49
CA HIS A 36 12.39 -7.90 -4.64
C HIS A 36 13.70 -7.68 -5.41
N SER A 37 14.13 -6.42 -5.60
CA SER A 37 15.41 -6.11 -6.25
C SER A 37 16.64 -6.62 -5.47
N GLN A 38 16.48 -6.89 -4.18
CA GLN A 38 17.51 -7.45 -3.31
C GLN A 38 17.35 -8.97 -3.08
N GLY A 39 16.40 -9.62 -3.78
CA GLY A 39 16.09 -11.04 -3.60
C GLY A 39 15.35 -11.38 -2.31
N VAL A 40 14.76 -10.39 -1.63
CA VAL A 40 14.02 -10.57 -0.37
C VAL A 40 12.51 -10.64 -0.64
N HIS A 41 11.86 -11.68 -0.14
CA HIS A 41 10.40 -11.85 -0.21
C HIS A 41 9.79 -12.00 1.18
N ASP A 42 9.45 -10.86 1.78
CA ASP A 42 8.82 -10.81 3.10
C ASP A 42 7.30 -11.03 2.98
N LYS A 43 6.85 -12.21 3.41
CA LYS A 43 5.43 -12.59 3.40
C LYS A 43 4.57 -11.63 4.22
N ALA A 44 5.02 -11.21 5.40
CA ALA A 44 4.21 -10.38 6.28
C ALA A 44 3.95 -9.02 5.62
N ARG A 45 4.99 -8.41 5.06
CA ARG A 45 4.88 -7.14 4.32
C ARG A 45 3.98 -7.25 3.09
N PHE A 46 4.10 -8.34 2.34
CA PHE A 46 3.22 -8.59 1.20
C PHE A 46 1.75 -8.72 1.61
N MET A 47 1.48 -9.42 2.71
CA MET A 47 0.12 -9.55 3.22
C MET A 47 -0.46 -8.22 3.69
N GLU A 48 0.33 -7.33 4.29
CA GLU A 48 -0.13 -5.96 4.61
C GLU A 48 -0.57 -5.20 3.35
N TYR A 49 0.16 -5.35 2.24
CA TYR A 49 -0.23 -4.75 0.96
C TYR A 49 -1.52 -5.37 0.38
N VAL A 50 -1.67 -6.70 0.49
CA VAL A 50 -2.85 -7.42 -0.02
C VAL A 50 -4.11 -7.10 0.78
N LYS A 51 -4.00 -6.85 2.09
CA LYS A 51 -5.13 -6.50 2.96
C LYS A 51 -5.74 -5.13 2.64
N LEU A 52 -5.00 -4.22 2.00
CA LEU A 52 -5.53 -2.90 1.66
C LEU A 52 -6.68 -3.02 0.64
N PRO A 53 -7.85 -2.45 0.93
CA PRO A 53 -8.99 -2.46 0.00
C PRO A 53 -8.59 -1.72 -1.27
N ARG A 54 -8.90 -2.27 -2.43
CA ARG A 54 -8.50 -1.71 -3.74
C ARG A 54 -9.47 -2.12 -4.83
N ASN A 55 -9.72 -1.22 -5.76
CA ASN A 55 -10.68 -1.46 -6.85
C ASN A 55 -10.00 -2.18 -8.01
N VAL A 56 -10.04 -3.51 -8.00
CA VAL A 56 -9.47 -4.38 -9.04
C VAL A 56 -10.47 -5.48 -9.43
N HIS A 57 -10.47 -5.86 -10.70
CA HIS A 57 -11.48 -6.77 -11.27
C HIS A 57 -11.45 -8.19 -10.71
N TYR A 58 -10.30 -8.62 -10.17
CA TYR A 58 -10.14 -9.97 -9.61
C TYR A 58 -10.60 -10.10 -8.15
N ILE A 59 -10.99 -9.01 -7.48
CA ILE A 59 -11.58 -9.09 -6.14
C ILE A 59 -13.06 -9.46 -6.28
N ARG A 60 -13.45 -10.49 -5.53
CA ARG A 60 -14.84 -10.96 -5.45
C ARG A 60 -15.74 -9.83 -4.97
N PRO A 61 -16.81 -9.45 -5.72
CA PRO A 61 -17.68 -8.34 -5.36
C PRO A 61 -18.31 -8.45 -3.97
N GLN A 62 -18.55 -9.68 -3.49
CA GLN A 62 -19.13 -9.96 -2.18
C GLN A 62 -18.31 -9.37 -1.04
N TRP A 63 -16.98 -9.37 -1.14
CA TRP A 63 -16.10 -8.84 -0.10
C TRP A 63 -16.28 -7.34 0.11
N ARG A 64 -16.64 -6.60 -0.95
CA ARG A 64 -16.96 -5.17 -0.85
C ARG A 64 -18.26 -4.94 -0.09
N ALA A 65 -19.23 -5.82 -0.31
CA ALA A 65 -20.54 -5.75 0.35
C ALA A 65 -20.48 -6.17 1.82
N GLU A 66 -19.63 -7.14 2.17
CA GLU A 66 -19.44 -7.65 3.53
C GLU A 66 -18.61 -6.69 4.41
N GLN A 67 -17.60 -6.01 3.84
CA GLN A 67 -16.69 -5.14 4.59
C GLN A 67 -16.88 -3.65 4.30
N LYS A 68 -18.12 -3.18 4.23
CA LYS A 68 -18.47 -1.81 3.76
C LYS A 68 -17.60 -0.70 4.36
N GLU A 69 -17.30 -0.78 5.65
CA GLU A 69 -16.46 0.20 6.36
C GLU A 69 -15.04 0.28 5.79
N ALA A 70 -14.37 -0.85 5.59
CA ALA A 70 -13.04 -0.89 4.99
C ALA A 70 -13.06 -0.36 3.54
N TRP A 71 -14.14 -0.64 2.82
CA TRP A 71 -14.32 -0.23 1.43
C TRP A 71 -14.86 1.20 1.24
N ARG A 72 -15.00 2.00 2.31
CA ARG A 72 -15.29 3.44 2.21
C ARG A 72 -14.16 4.23 1.55
N SER A 73 -12.92 3.79 1.76
CA SER A 73 -11.71 4.44 1.24
C SER A 73 -10.78 3.43 0.58
N PRO A 74 -11.15 2.85 -0.58
CA PRO A 74 -10.29 1.92 -1.30
C PRO A 74 -9.07 2.66 -1.86
N ALA A 75 -7.90 2.02 -1.79
CA ALA A 75 -6.67 2.54 -2.37
C ALA A 75 -6.81 2.70 -3.90
N ASN A 76 -6.40 3.87 -4.40
CA ASN A 76 -6.14 4.09 -5.81
C ASN A 76 -4.66 3.77 -6.10
N LEU A 77 -4.41 2.65 -6.76
CA LEU A 77 -3.05 2.20 -7.07
C LEU A 77 -2.35 3.04 -8.13
N GLY A 78 -3.07 3.90 -8.86
CA GLY A 78 -2.52 4.79 -9.89
C GLY A 78 -2.33 6.24 -9.41
N GLU A 79 -2.58 6.52 -8.13
CA GLU A 79 -2.43 7.86 -7.58
C GLU A 79 -0.95 8.27 -7.48
N ASN A 80 -0.62 9.48 -7.93
CA ASN A 80 0.75 9.94 -8.02
C ASN A 80 1.18 10.64 -6.72
N PHE A 81 2.09 10.01 -5.97
CA PHE A 81 2.65 10.55 -4.73
C PHE A 81 4.08 11.10 -4.90
N ARG A 82 4.54 11.37 -6.13
CA ARG A 82 5.90 11.83 -6.39
C ARG A 82 6.22 13.15 -5.71
N GLU A 83 5.28 14.09 -5.68
CA GLU A 83 5.47 15.39 -5.03
C GLU A 83 5.59 15.28 -3.50
N VAL A 84 4.93 14.26 -2.91
CA VAL A 84 4.91 14.04 -1.46
C VAL A 84 6.07 13.16 -1.00
N THR A 85 6.39 12.12 -1.77
CA THR A 85 7.36 11.08 -1.37
C THR A 85 8.68 11.13 -2.12
N GLY A 86 8.75 11.84 -3.25
CA GLY A 86 9.89 11.80 -4.17
C GLY A 86 10.06 10.46 -4.90
N LEU A 87 9.18 9.48 -4.67
CA LEU A 87 9.21 8.18 -5.31
C LEU A 87 8.41 8.21 -6.63
N LEU A 88 8.81 7.37 -7.58
CA LEU A 88 8.05 7.20 -8.82
C LEU A 88 6.69 6.56 -8.54
N PRO A 89 5.66 6.81 -9.38
CA PRO A 89 4.37 6.12 -9.31
C PRO A 89 4.51 4.59 -9.43
#